data_AF-A0A0M0LS81-F1
#
_entry.id   AF-A0A0M0LS81-F1
#
_cell.length_a   1.000
_cell.length_b   1.000
_cell.length_c   1.000
_cell.angle_alpha   90.00
_cell.angle_beta   90.00
_cell.angle_gamma   90.00
#
_symmetry.space_group_name_H-M   'P 1'
#
loop_
_entity.id
_entity.type
_entity.pdbx_description
1 polymer ?
#
loop_
_entity_poly.entity_id
_entity_poly.type
_entity_poly.pdbx_seq_one_letter_code
_entity_poly.pdbx_strand_id
1 'polypeptide(L)'
;SGPELGRLLGVVSDFPTEAERQAATEEPLYTQDAQHDATAPRAADAPTPPAPVCWLSTQLVNEDVLEDALADADVPTLRALKGVTELNLSDSRTAGRLFADAVDASRWLPNLAKVTGLGGFEVDVAALRSVASSDGSEEDEDGPQPYPMAGVRACIRGEGEAPMEVLLAACVLRRGEARVPPSAFFEDRSITSIALPAGLTSVGEFAFWGCSSLTSIELPAGLTSLGEDAFSGCSSMTSIELPAGLTSLAERAFYGCSSLTSIELPAGLTILGRGAFVDCSSLTSIELPAGLSSLGECAFAGCSSLTSIKLPAGLTSLGEVAFCGCSSMTSIALPTGLTSIDEDAFYYCSSLTSIELPAGLTSIGHGAFRDCSSLTSIKLPAGLTSLGKEAFTGCSSITSIALPAGLTSIGEGAFKDCSSLTSIELPTGLTSLGKEAFYGCSSMSSIELPAGLTSLGRYAFYRCSSMTSIELPAGLTSLGEGAFSGCSSLTSIALPDGFDESILRFAQVPPSAILRFGPAVDVD
;
A
#
# COMPACT_ATOMS: atom_id res chain seq x y z
N SER A 1 -24.86 -36.43 22.16
CA SER A 1 -23.47 -36.11 21.75
C SER A 1 -23.42 -36.07 20.22
N GLY A 2 -22.57 -35.22 19.64
CA GLY A 2 -22.53 -34.93 18.18
C GLY A 2 -22.51 -36.13 17.21
N PRO A 3 -21.91 -37.29 17.53
CA PRO A 3 -21.88 -38.43 16.60
C PRO A 3 -23.23 -39.12 16.37
N GLU A 4 -24.17 -39.05 17.32
CA GLU A 4 -25.48 -39.69 17.17
C GLU A 4 -26.46 -38.86 16.31
N LEU A 5 -26.28 -37.53 16.25
CA LEU A 5 -27.10 -36.67 15.40
C LEU A 5 -26.78 -36.88 13.90
N GLY A 6 -25.49 -37.05 13.56
CA GLY A 6 -25.05 -37.30 12.18
C GLY A 6 -25.52 -38.65 11.61
N ARG A 7 -25.74 -39.65 12.47
CA ARG A 7 -26.32 -40.95 12.09
C ARG A 7 -27.83 -40.88 11.85
N LEU A 8 -28.55 -39.97 12.52
CA LEU A 8 -29.99 -39.78 12.34
C LEU A 8 -30.35 -38.98 11.08
N LEU A 9 -29.45 -38.10 10.62
CA LEU A 9 -29.63 -37.24 9.45
C LEU A 9 -28.97 -37.77 8.16
N GLY A 10 -28.47 -39.01 8.18
CA GLY A 10 -28.02 -39.71 6.96
C GLY A 10 -26.73 -39.17 6.32
N VAL A 11 -25.83 -38.56 7.10
CA VAL A 11 -24.54 -38.07 6.58
C VAL A 11 -23.37 -38.70 7.33
N VAL A 12 -23.01 -39.93 6.96
CA VAL A 12 -21.65 -40.45 7.16
C VAL A 12 -21.28 -41.28 5.93
N SER A 13 -20.25 -40.84 5.20
CA SER A 13 -19.46 -41.75 4.35
C SER A 13 -18.26 -42.22 5.16
N ASP A 14 -18.12 -43.53 5.36
CA ASP A 14 -16.96 -44.15 5.98
C ASP A 14 -15.69 -43.81 5.17
N PHE A 15 -14.64 -43.33 5.85
CA PHE A 15 -13.28 -43.27 5.30
C PHE A 15 -12.42 -44.38 5.93
N PRO A 16 -11.48 -44.97 5.16
CA PRO A 16 -10.76 -46.17 5.59
C PRO A 16 -9.75 -45.90 6.71
N THR A 17 -9.55 -46.92 7.53
CA THR A 17 -8.64 -46.91 8.68
C THR A 17 -7.16 -46.86 8.29
N GLU A 18 -6.34 -46.39 9.22
CA GLU A 18 -4.90 -46.09 9.12
C GLU A 18 -4.01 -47.22 8.56
N ALA A 19 -4.49 -48.46 8.52
CA ALA A 19 -3.81 -49.59 7.89
C ALA A 19 -3.74 -49.52 6.35
N GLU A 20 -4.64 -48.78 5.70
CA GLU A 20 -4.70 -48.70 4.22
C GLU A 20 -3.92 -47.49 3.64
N ARG A 21 -3.45 -46.57 4.49
CA ARG A 21 -2.60 -45.44 4.06
C ARG A 21 -1.11 -45.77 3.92
N GLN A 22 -0.66 -46.90 4.48
CA GLN A 22 0.77 -47.29 4.44
C GLN A 22 1.19 -48.04 3.16
N ALA A 23 0.29 -48.29 2.21
CA ALA A 23 0.61 -49.01 0.96
C ALA A 23 0.83 -48.12 -0.28
N ALA A 24 0.78 -46.78 -0.14
CA ALA A 24 0.76 -45.85 -1.29
C ALA A 24 1.86 -44.78 -1.26
N THR A 25 3.04 -45.08 -0.71
CA THR A 25 4.22 -44.21 -0.80
C THR A 25 5.47 -45.02 -1.14
N GLU A 26 5.63 -45.40 -2.41
CA GLU A 26 6.94 -45.63 -3.04
C GLU A 26 6.86 -45.18 -4.50
N GLU A 27 7.42 -44.02 -4.82
CA GLU A 27 7.83 -43.68 -6.19
C GLU A 27 9.23 -44.24 -6.47
N PRO A 28 9.53 -44.54 -7.74
CA PRO A 28 10.81 -44.07 -8.27
C PRO A 28 10.72 -43.35 -9.62
N LEU A 29 11.29 -42.14 -9.63
CA LEU A 29 12.22 -41.53 -10.61
C LEU A 29 12.26 -42.03 -12.08
N TYR A 30 12.24 -41.01 -12.96
CA TYR A 30 13.01 -40.80 -14.21
C TYR A 30 12.35 -40.99 -15.61
N THR A 31 12.55 -39.93 -16.42
CA THR A 31 12.64 -39.76 -17.89
C THR A 31 11.42 -39.71 -18.82
N GLN A 32 11.23 -38.50 -19.38
CA GLN A 32 11.40 -38.09 -20.80
C GLN A 32 10.77 -38.85 -21.97
N ASP A 33 10.23 -38.04 -22.88
CA ASP A 33 10.03 -38.19 -24.34
C ASP A 33 8.72 -38.78 -24.91
N ALA A 34 7.94 -37.86 -25.49
CA ALA A 34 7.50 -37.76 -26.89
C ALA A 34 6.77 -38.91 -27.64
N GLN A 35 5.79 -38.46 -28.45
CA GLN A 35 5.27 -38.98 -29.73
C GLN A 35 3.88 -39.64 -29.78
N HIS A 36 3.00 -38.93 -30.51
CA HIS A 36 2.24 -39.36 -31.69
C HIS A 36 1.66 -40.79 -31.81
N ASP A 37 0.33 -40.76 -31.98
CA ASP A 37 -0.44 -41.42 -33.05
C ASP A 37 -0.98 -42.85 -32.85
N ALA A 38 -2.10 -43.05 -33.52
CA ALA A 38 -3.20 -43.98 -33.33
C ALA A 38 -2.86 -45.48 -33.36
N THR A 39 -3.69 -46.28 -32.66
CA THR A 39 -4.34 -47.49 -33.18
C THR A 39 -5.35 -48.06 -32.17
N ALA A 40 -6.57 -48.34 -32.62
CA ALA A 40 -7.56 -49.20 -31.94
C ALA A 40 -7.46 -50.64 -32.53
N PRO A 41 -7.95 -51.74 -31.90
CA PRO A 41 -9.39 -51.96 -31.71
C PRO A 41 -9.89 -52.78 -30.48
N ARG A 42 -11.22 -52.67 -30.30
CA ARG A 42 -12.24 -53.40 -29.52
C ARG A 42 -12.06 -54.90 -29.19
N ALA A 43 -12.54 -55.29 -28.00
CA ALA A 43 -13.60 -56.28 -27.64
C ALA A 43 -13.45 -56.65 -26.15
N ALA A 44 -14.42 -57.00 -25.31
CA ALA A 44 -15.88 -56.96 -25.20
C ALA A 44 -16.21 -57.34 -23.72
N ASP A 45 -17.44 -57.07 -23.27
CA ASP A 45 -18.13 -57.60 -22.07
C ASP A 45 -17.78 -57.11 -20.65
N ALA A 46 -18.62 -56.21 -20.10
CA ALA A 46 -19.15 -56.22 -18.73
C ALA A 46 -20.27 -55.14 -18.55
N PRO A 47 -21.26 -55.34 -17.65
CA PRO A 47 -22.60 -54.77 -17.77
C PRO A 47 -22.71 -53.30 -17.33
N THR A 48 -23.71 -52.64 -17.90
CA THR A 48 -24.24 -51.31 -17.58
C THR A 48 -24.39 -51.06 -16.06
N PRO A 49 -23.88 -49.93 -15.53
CA PRO A 49 -24.18 -49.49 -14.16
C PRO A 49 -25.63 -48.94 -14.06
N PRO A 50 -26.30 -49.06 -12.90
CA PRO A 50 -27.57 -48.37 -12.67
C PRO A 50 -27.35 -46.86 -12.71
N ALA A 51 -28.32 -46.16 -13.30
CA ALA A 51 -28.33 -44.71 -13.50
C ALA A 51 -28.02 -43.91 -12.21
N PRO A 52 -27.36 -42.75 -12.31
CA PRO A 52 -27.08 -41.90 -11.17
C PRO A 52 -28.39 -41.41 -10.53
N VAL A 53 -28.48 -41.63 -9.21
CA VAL A 53 -29.56 -41.22 -8.34
C VAL A 53 -29.70 -39.69 -8.38
N CYS A 54 -30.96 -39.27 -8.50
CA CYS A 54 -31.42 -37.90 -8.61
C CYS A 54 -30.91 -37.00 -7.49
N TRP A 55 -30.65 -35.76 -7.90
CA TRP A 55 -30.59 -34.57 -7.07
C TRP A 55 -31.87 -34.41 -6.23
N LEU A 56 -31.76 -34.38 -4.90
CA LEU A 56 -32.62 -33.52 -4.08
C LEU A 56 -31.77 -32.27 -3.80
N SER A 57 -31.71 -31.27 -4.67
CA SER A 57 -32.78 -30.30 -4.92
C SER A 57 -33.65 -30.05 -3.69
N THR A 58 -33.44 -28.87 -3.11
CA THR A 58 -34.39 -28.08 -2.33
C THR A 58 -35.85 -28.44 -2.68
N GLN A 59 -36.49 -29.25 -1.85
CA GLN A 59 -37.94 -29.18 -1.69
C GLN A 59 -38.21 -28.62 -0.30
N LEU A 60 -38.87 -27.46 -0.30
CA LEU A 60 -39.62 -26.95 0.84
C LEU A 60 -40.51 -28.07 1.36
N VAL A 61 -40.12 -28.68 2.48
CA VAL A 61 -41.04 -29.49 3.26
C VAL A 61 -41.86 -28.48 4.06
N ASN A 62 -43.11 -28.26 3.65
CA ASN A 62 -44.08 -27.48 4.40
C ASN A 62 -44.17 -27.98 5.85
N GLU A 63 -44.38 -27.08 6.81
CA GLU A 63 -44.55 -27.41 8.24
C GLU A 63 -45.59 -28.52 8.47
N ASP A 64 -46.63 -28.59 7.63
CA ASP A 64 -47.73 -29.57 7.72
C ASP A 64 -47.29 -31.02 7.51
N VAL A 65 -46.24 -31.29 6.71
CA VAL A 65 -45.78 -32.67 6.44
C VAL A 65 -44.95 -33.22 7.60
N LEU A 66 -44.34 -32.34 8.40
CA LEU A 66 -43.58 -32.72 9.58
C LEU A 66 -44.49 -33.01 10.77
N GLU A 67 -45.59 -32.27 10.98
CA GLU A 67 -46.56 -32.58 12.03
C GLU A 67 -47.19 -33.97 11.85
N ASP A 68 -47.53 -34.34 10.61
CA ASP A 68 -48.06 -35.67 10.29
C ASP A 68 -47.01 -36.79 10.47
N ALA A 69 -45.74 -36.53 10.17
CA ALA A 69 -44.65 -37.47 10.44
C ALA A 69 -44.28 -37.56 11.93
N LEU A 70 -44.53 -36.51 12.71
CA LEU A 70 -44.28 -36.40 14.15
C LEU A 70 -45.40 -37.02 15.02
N ALA A 71 -46.60 -37.23 14.45
CA ALA A 71 -47.74 -37.81 15.15
C ALA A 71 -47.66 -39.34 15.31
N ASP A 72 -46.93 -40.04 14.43
CA ASP A 72 -46.97 -41.52 14.32
C ASP A 72 -45.72 -42.25 14.84
N ALA A 73 -44.69 -41.53 15.31
CA ALA A 73 -43.41 -42.11 15.73
C ALA A 73 -43.17 -42.01 17.25
N ASP A 74 -43.62 -43.01 18.01
CA ASP A 74 -43.31 -43.17 19.45
C ASP A 74 -41.87 -43.69 19.64
N VAL A 75 -40.88 -42.81 19.40
CA VAL A 75 -39.45 -43.13 19.54
C VAL A 75 -38.84 -42.33 20.71
N PRO A 76 -38.31 -42.99 21.77
CA PRO A 76 -37.75 -42.33 22.96
C PRO A 76 -36.66 -41.26 22.69
N THR A 77 -35.91 -41.41 21.60
CA THR A 77 -34.88 -40.46 21.15
C THR A 77 -35.44 -39.12 20.66
N LEU A 78 -36.66 -39.07 20.10
CA LEU A 78 -37.31 -37.83 19.66
C LEU A 78 -37.86 -37.01 20.85
N ARG A 79 -38.32 -37.68 21.92
CA ARG A 79 -38.66 -37.01 23.19
C ARG A 79 -37.45 -36.34 23.84
N ALA A 80 -36.27 -36.95 23.72
CA ALA A 80 -35.03 -36.37 24.23
C ALA A 80 -34.63 -35.10 23.46
N LEU A 81 -34.85 -35.06 22.14
CA LEU A 81 -34.59 -33.88 21.29
C LEU A 81 -35.56 -32.71 21.59
N LYS A 82 -36.82 -32.99 21.95
CA LYS A 82 -37.76 -31.95 22.44
C LYS A 82 -37.32 -31.31 23.77
N GLY A 83 -36.45 -31.95 24.55
CA GLY A 83 -35.95 -31.42 25.83
C GLY A 83 -34.71 -30.53 25.70
N VAL A 84 -34.13 -30.41 24.50
CA VAL A 84 -32.89 -29.65 24.28
C VAL A 84 -33.23 -28.18 24.11
N THR A 85 -32.95 -27.38 25.15
CA THR A 85 -33.17 -25.93 25.16
C THR A 85 -31.89 -25.13 24.89
N GLU A 86 -30.73 -25.73 25.12
CA GLU A 86 -29.43 -25.12 24.89
C GLU A 86 -28.50 -26.09 24.14
N LEU A 87 -27.75 -25.58 23.16
CA LEU A 87 -26.75 -26.33 22.40
C LEU A 87 -25.38 -25.68 22.56
N ASN A 88 -24.42 -26.39 23.15
CA ASN A 88 -23.04 -25.91 23.25
C ASN A 88 -22.17 -26.57 22.17
N LEU A 89 -21.56 -25.76 21.31
CA LEU A 89 -20.71 -26.19 20.20
C LEU A 89 -19.21 -26.03 20.45
N SER A 90 -18.79 -25.72 21.69
CA SER A 90 -17.39 -25.45 22.05
C SER A 90 -16.41 -26.60 21.74
N ASP A 91 -16.90 -27.85 21.71
CA ASP A 91 -16.09 -29.06 21.45
C ASP A 91 -16.13 -29.54 19.99
N SER A 92 -16.78 -28.79 19.09
CA SER A 92 -16.94 -29.21 17.70
C SER A 92 -15.67 -28.91 16.87
N ARG A 93 -15.06 -29.98 16.33
CA ARG A 93 -13.74 -29.93 15.67
C ARG A 93 -13.74 -29.38 14.24
N THR A 94 -14.90 -29.00 13.69
CA THR A 94 -15.06 -28.58 12.29
C THR A 94 -15.49 -27.12 12.20
N ALA A 95 -14.53 -26.19 12.36
CA ALA A 95 -14.74 -24.74 12.32
C ALA A 95 -15.39 -24.19 11.02
N GLY A 96 -15.52 -25.00 9.96
CA GLY A 96 -16.11 -24.59 8.67
C GLY A 96 -17.59 -24.94 8.47
N ARG A 97 -18.23 -25.73 9.35
CA ARG A 97 -19.64 -26.13 9.21
C ARG A 97 -20.54 -25.71 10.37
N LEU A 98 -19.98 -25.12 11.42
CA LEU A 98 -20.73 -24.83 12.64
C LEU A 98 -21.93 -23.89 12.45
N PHE A 99 -21.90 -22.96 11.48
CA PHE A 99 -23.07 -22.13 11.16
C PHE A 99 -24.18 -22.95 10.49
N ALA A 100 -23.82 -23.78 9.51
CA ALA A 100 -24.78 -24.68 8.88
C ALA A 100 -25.36 -25.65 9.92
N ASP A 101 -24.52 -26.18 10.81
CA ASP A 101 -24.94 -27.08 11.89
C ASP A 101 -25.83 -26.35 12.93
N ALA A 102 -25.56 -25.08 13.23
CA ALA A 102 -26.38 -24.26 14.15
C ALA A 102 -27.71 -23.81 13.50
N VAL A 103 -27.71 -23.46 12.22
CA VAL A 103 -28.91 -23.14 11.43
C VAL A 103 -29.75 -24.39 11.22
N ASP A 104 -29.14 -25.52 10.89
CA ASP A 104 -29.82 -26.81 10.80
C ASP A 104 -30.36 -27.21 12.18
N ALA A 105 -29.57 -27.14 13.25
CA ALA A 105 -30.06 -27.37 14.61
C ALA A 105 -31.23 -26.44 14.98
N SER A 106 -31.20 -25.17 14.57
CA SER A 106 -32.31 -24.23 14.78
C SER A 106 -33.59 -24.64 14.05
N ARG A 107 -33.48 -25.30 12.88
CA ARG A 107 -34.60 -25.81 12.09
C ARG A 107 -35.16 -27.12 12.64
N TRP A 108 -34.31 -28.00 13.15
CA TRP A 108 -34.70 -29.36 13.58
C TRP A 108 -35.00 -29.50 15.07
N LEU A 109 -34.59 -28.56 15.93
CA LEU A 109 -34.86 -28.58 17.37
C LEU A 109 -35.90 -27.50 17.75
N PRO A 110 -37.18 -27.88 17.95
CA PRO A 110 -38.27 -26.91 18.10
C PRO A 110 -38.16 -26.05 19.36
N ASN A 111 -37.60 -26.60 20.45
CA ASN A 111 -37.48 -25.95 21.76
C ASN A 111 -36.07 -25.39 22.06
N LEU A 112 -35.17 -25.42 21.07
CA LEU A 112 -33.85 -24.84 21.22
C LEU A 112 -34.01 -23.32 21.34
N ALA A 113 -33.63 -22.76 22.49
CA ALA A 113 -33.71 -21.33 22.76
C ALA A 113 -32.35 -20.66 22.59
N LYS A 114 -31.26 -21.41 22.81
CA LYS A 114 -29.91 -20.85 22.91
C LYS A 114 -28.84 -21.73 22.28
N VAL A 115 -27.92 -21.13 21.54
CA VAL A 115 -26.68 -21.77 21.08
C VAL A 115 -25.48 -21.06 21.72
N THR A 116 -24.56 -21.82 22.31
CA THR A 116 -23.37 -21.34 23.02
C THR A 116 -22.11 -22.04 22.50
N GLY A 117 -20.92 -21.60 22.93
CA GLY A 117 -19.64 -22.20 22.51
C GLY A 117 -19.17 -21.76 21.12
N LEU A 118 -19.74 -20.66 20.62
CA LEU A 118 -19.46 -20.07 19.31
C LEU A 118 -18.29 -19.09 19.40
N GLY A 119 -17.13 -19.51 19.91
CA GLY A 119 -16.00 -18.58 20.15
C GLY A 119 -16.25 -17.56 21.25
N GLY A 120 -17.09 -17.90 22.24
CA GLY A 120 -17.43 -17.05 23.40
C GLY A 120 -18.77 -16.31 23.29
N PHE A 121 -19.50 -16.45 22.17
CA PHE A 121 -20.81 -15.82 21.96
C PHE A 121 -21.97 -16.75 22.34
N GLU A 122 -23.06 -16.15 22.80
CA GLU A 122 -24.38 -16.78 22.99
C GLU A 122 -25.34 -16.22 21.93
N VAL A 123 -26.14 -17.08 21.31
CA VAL A 123 -27.06 -16.71 20.23
C VAL A 123 -28.46 -17.22 20.52
N ASP A 124 -29.44 -16.33 20.41
CA ASP A 124 -30.85 -16.71 20.44
C ASP A 124 -31.25 -17.42 19.14
N VAL A 125 -31.92 -18.56 19.28
CA VAL A 125 -32.32 -19.43 18.17
C VAL A 125 -33.47 -18.84 17.36
N ALA A 126 -34.34 -18.04 17.96
CA ALA A 126 -35.40 -17.33 17.25
C ALA A 126 -34.81 -16.38 16.19
N ALA A 127 -33.64 -15.83 16.48
CA ALA A 127 -32.93 -14.92 15.63
C ALA A 127 -32.13 -15.61 14.50
N LEU A 128 -31.68 -16.86 14.70
CA LEU A 128 -31.11 -17.69 13.63
C LEU A 128 -32.15 -18.08 12.56
N ARG A 129 -33.41 -18.25 12.97
CA ARG A 129 -34.51 -18.65 12.08
C ARG A 129 -34.94 -17.56 11.09
N SER A 130 -34.79 -16.27 11.44
CA SER A 130 -35.19 -15.14 10.58
C SER A 130 -34.20 -14.82 9.45
N VAL A 131 -32.91 -15.14 9.63
CA VAL A 131 -31.85 -14.87 8.63
C VAL A 131 -31.90 -15.84 7.44
N ALA A 132 -32.41 -17.05 7.65
CA ALA A 132 -32.42 -18.10 6.63
C ALA A 132 -33.45 -17.89 5.50
N SER A 133 -34.34 -16.90 5.62
CA SER A 133 -35.42 -16.64 4.67
C SER A 133 -35.17 -15.46 3.71
N SER A 134 -33.97 -14.85 3.72
CA SER A 134 -33.67 -13.65 2.92
C SER A 134 -32.71 -13.91 1.74
N ASP A 135 -32.77 -15.08 1.09
CA ASP A 135 -31.91 -15.46 -0.04
C ASP A 135 -32.29 -14.74 -1.35
N GLY A 136 -32.03 -13.44 -1.42
CA GLY A 136 -31.98 -12.72 -2.69
C GLY A 136 -30.69 -13.07 -3.44
N SER A 137 -30.82 -13.85 -4.51
CA SER A 137 -29.77 -14.12 -5.49
C SER A 137 -29.49 -12.89 -6.37
N GLU A 138 -28.27 -12.35 -6.33
CA GLU A 138 -27.76 -11.53 -7.42
C GLU A 138 -26.49 -12.22 -7.95
N GLU A 139 -26.63 -12.83 -9.13
CA GLU A 139 -25.55 -13.37 -9.94
C GLU A 139 -24.99 -12.23 -10.78
N ASP A 140 -23.72 -11.89 -10.62
CA ASP A 140 -22.97 -11.14 -11.65
C ASP A 140 -21.58 -11.78 -11.82
N GLU A 141 -21.28 -12.16 -13.06
CA GLU A 141 -20.06 -12.82 -13.50
C GLU A 141 -18.92 -11.80 -13.73
N ASP A 142 -17.68 -12.28 -13.55
CA ASP A 142 -16.39 -11.60 -13.75
C ASP A 142 -15.90 -10.63 -12.65
N GLY A 143 -15.59 -11.22 -11.50
CA GLY A 143 -14.79 -10.67 -10.39
C GLY A 143 -14.73 -11.67 -9.22
N PRO A 144 -13.85 -11.53 -8.19
CA PRO A 144 -13.99 -12.31 -6.97
C PRO A 144 -15.40 -12.08 -6.39
N GLN A 145 -16.26 -13.09 -6.53
CA GLN A 145 -17.70 -13.04 -6.31
C GLN A 145 -18.03 -12.37 -4.96
N PRO A 146 -18.75 -11.22 -4.92
CA PRO A 146 -19.20 -10.66 -3.66
C PRO A 146 -20.30 -11.56 -3.10
N TYR A 147 -20.10 -12.06 -1.88
CA TYR A 147 -21.13 -12.79 -1.11
C TYR A 147 -22.45 -11.99 -1.08
N PRO A 148 -23.61 -12.63 -0.82
CA PRO A 148 -24.88 -11.93 -0.55
C PRO A 148 -24.75 -11.16 0.77
N MET A 149 -24.12 -9.99 0.68
CA MET A 149 -23.86 -9.07 1.77
C MET A 149 -25.08 -8.20 2.05
N ALA A 150 -26.14 -8.22 1.23
CA ALA A 150 -27.32 -7.38 1.43
C ALA A 150 -27.94 -7.58 2.83
N GLY A 151 -28.16 -8.83 3.26
CA GLY A 151 -28.66 -9.14 4.60
C GLY A 151 -27.68 -8.76 5.71
N VAL A 152 -26.38 -9.01 5.51
CA VAL A 152 -25.32 -8.65 6.47
C VAL A 152 -25.18 -7.13 6.60
N ARG A 153 -25.23 -6.39 5.49
CA ARG A 153 -25.17 -4.93 5.40
C ARG A 153 -26.37 -4.30 6.08
N ALA A 154 -27.59 -4.73 5.74
CA ALA A 154 -28.82 -4.24 6.36
C ALA A 154 -28.78 -4.47 7.88
N CYS A 155 -28.35 -5.64 8.33
CA CYS A 155 -28.32 -5.94 9.76
C CYS A 155 -27.20 -5.18 10.52
N ILE A 156 -26.00 -4.98 9.95
CA ILE A 156 -24.96 -4.14 10.58
C ILE A 156 -25.39 -2.66 10.60
N ARG A 157 -26.14 -2.18 9.60
CA ARG A 157 -26.75 -0.84 9.62
C ARG A 157 -27.91 -0.71 10.63
N GLY A 158 -28.36 -1.81 11.24
CA GLY A 158 -29.55 -1.82 12.10
C GLY A 158 -30.88 -1.75 11.32
N GLU A 159 -30.86 -2.00 10.01
CA GLU A 159 -32.01 -1.98 9.09
C GLU A 159 -32.70 -3.34 8.93
N GLY A 160 -32.21 -4.40 9.59
CA GLY A 160 -32.75 -5.76 9.50
C GLY A 160 -33.40 -6.28 10.81
N GLU A 161 -34.30 -7.26 10.70
CA GLU A 161 -34.98 -7.90 11.84
C GLU A 161 -34.06 -8.85 12.65
N ALA A 162 -32.84 -9.12 12.19
CA ALA A 162 -31.92 -10.04 12.86
C ALA A 162 -31.03 -9.29 13.87
N PRO A 163 -31.05 -9.65 15.17
CA PRO A 163 -30.18 -9.06 16.18
C PRO A 163 -28.69 -9.31 15.88
N MET A 164 -27.88 -8.30 16.20
CA MET A 164 -26.45 -8.19 15.93
C MET A 164 -25.59 -9.40 16.36
N GLU A 165 -26.05 -10.11 17.39
CA GLU A 165 -25.42 -11.33 17.94
C GLU A 165 -25.45 -12.51 16.96
N VAL A 166 -26.49 -12.63 16.13
CA VAL A 166 -26.61 -13.67 15.09
C VAL A 166 -25.62 -13.45 13.94
N LEU A 167 -25.36 -12.18 13.59
CA LEU A 167 -24.39 -11.82 12.56
C LEU A 167 -22.96 -12.06 13.02
N LEU A 168 -22.64 -11.64 14.25
CA LEU A 168 -21.36 -11.91 14.89
C LEU A 168 -21.11 -13.42 14.95
N ALA A 169 -22.11 -14.18 15.38
CA ALA A 169 -22.06 -15.62 15.34
C ALA A 169 -21.86 -16.16 13.92
N ALA A 170 -22.58 -15.68 12.90
CA ALA A 170 -22.38 -16.09 11.51
C ALA A 170 -20.98 -15.79 10.95
N CYS A 171 -20.34 -14.72 11.43
CA CYS A 171 -18.97 -14.35 11.08
C CYS A 171 -17.94 -15.24 11.81
N VAL A 172 -18.12 -15.43 13.13
CA VAL A 172 -17.29 -16.32 13.97
C VAL A 172 -17.38 -17.77 13.51
N LEU A 173 -18.57 -18.24 13.17
CA LEU A 173 -18.88 -19.62 12.82
C LEU A 173 -18.33 -20.09 11.47
N ARG A 174 -17.92 -19.16 10.59
CA ARG A 174 -17.34 -19.51 9.27
C ARG A 174 -15.83 -19.68 9.28
N ARG A 175 -15.11 -19.03 10.21
CA ARG A 175 -13.64 -19.01 10.22
C ARG A 175 -13.01 -19.15 11.61
N GLY A 176 -13.81 -19.28 12.68
CA GLY A 176 -13.35 -19.35 14.07
C GLY A 176 -13.00 -18.00 14.71
N GLU A 177 -13.30 -16.87 14.05
CA GLU A 177 -12.89 -15.52 14.49
C GLU A 177 -14.01 -14.49 14.31
N ALA A 178 -14.24 -13.64 15.32
CA ALA A 178 -15.21 -12.54 15.25
C ALA A 178 -14.65 -11.39 14.41
N ARG A 179 -15.03 -11.28 13.13
CA ARG A 179 -14.47 -10.25 12.25
C ARG A 179 -15.44 -9.71 11.22
N VAL A 180 -15.23 -8.46 10.79
CA VAL A 180 -15.91 -7.93 9.59
C VAL A 180 -15.35 -8.70 8.39
N PRO A 181 -16.19 -9.34 7.56
CA PRO A 181 -15.67 -10.06 6.41
C PRO A 181 -15.01 -9.12 5.40
N PRO A 182 -14.04 -9.62 4.61
CA PRO A 182 -13.50 -8.85 3.49
C PRO A 182 -14.60 -8.36 2.56
N SER A 183 -14.44 -7.15 2.03
CA SER A 183 -15.36 -6.51 1.07
C SER A 183 -16.81 -6.35 1.55
N ALA A 184 -17.08 -6.40 2.87
CA ALA A 184 -18.43 -6.37 3.41
C ALA A 184 -19.29 -5.19 2.92
N PHE A 185 -18.71 -4.00 2.84
CA PHE A 185 -19.33 -2.74 2.41
C PHE A 185 -18.62 -2.15 1.19
N PHE A 186 -18.00 -2.99 0.36
CA PHE A 186 -17.30 -2.54 -0.83
C PHE A 186 -18.18 -1.64 -1.71
N GLU A 187 -17.66 -0.45 -2.03
CA GLU A 187 -18.30 0.64 -2.77
C GLU A 187 -19.66 1.09 -2.25
N ASP A 188 -19.95 0.89 -0.96
CA ASP A 188 -21.22 1.27 -0.39
C ASP A 188 -21.31 2.77 -0.11
N ARG A 189 -21.74 3.51 -1.13
CA ARG A 189 -21.88 4.98 -1.08
C ARG A 189 -23.13 5.44 -0.32
N SER A 190 -23.94 4.53 0.23
CA SER A 190 -25.14 4.87 0.99
C SER A 190 -24.88 5.04 2.49
N ILE A 191 -23.83 4.41 3.01
CA ILE A 191 -23.52 4.41 4.43
C ILE A 191 -22.85 5.73 4.82
N THR A 192 -23.45 6.41 5.79
CA THR A 192 -22.94 7.69 6.31
C THR A 192 -22.32 7.55 7.70
N SER A 193 -22.82 6.62 8.51
CA SER A 193 -22.28 6.27 9.82
C SER A 193 -22.56 4.80 10.12
N ILE A 194 -21.67 4.12 10.83
CA ILE A 194 -21.86 2.74 11.26
C ILE A 194 -21.18 2.49 12.60
N ALA A 195 -21.84 1.74 13.49
CA ALA A 195 -21.27 1.31 14.76
C ALA A 195 -20.99 -0.19 14.69
N LEU A 196 -19.71 -0.57 14.82
CA LEU A 196 -19.32 -1.97 14.80
C LEU A 196 -19.56 -2.61 16.18
N PRO A 197 -20.06 -3.87 16.21
CA PRO A 197 -20.52 -4.47 17.44
C PRO A 197 -19.36 -4.89 18.35
N ALA A 198 -19.62 -4.85 19.65
CA ALA A 198 -18.69 -5.34 20.66
C ALA A 198 -18.40 -6.83 20.45
N GLY A 199 -17.13 -7.21 20.46
CA GLY A 199 -16.67 -8.59 20.29
C GLY A 199 -15.94 -8.86 18.97
N LEU A 200 -15.99 -7.96 17.97
CA LEU A 200 -15.13 -8.08 16.80
C LEU A 200 -13.65 -7.89 17.16
N THR A 201 -12.81 -8.77 16.64
CA THR A 201 -11.36 -8.79 16.79
C THR A 201 -10.63 -8.27 15.56
N SER A 202 -11.25 -8.25 14.38
CA SER A 202 -10.62 -7.71 13.15
C SER A 202 -11.60 -7.16 12.10
N VAL A 203 -11.10 -6.26 11.25
CA VAL A 203 -11.77 -5.80 10.02
C VAL A 203 -11.07 -6.40 8.81
N GLY A 204 -11.81 -7.03 7.93
CA GLY A 204 -11.28 -7.68 6.73
C GLY A 204 -10.74 -6.69 5.69
N GLU A 205 -9.97 -7.23 4.75
CA GLU A 205 -9.47 -6.52 3.57
C GLU A 205 -10.62 -5.90 2.76
N PHE A 206 -10.43 -4.68 2.25
CA PHE A 206 -11.44 -3.93 1.49
C PHE A 206 -12.81 -3.76 2.18
N ALA A 207 -12.95 -4.01 3.48
CA ALA A 207 -14.25 -4.10 4.14
C ALA A 207 -15.12 -2.85 3.96
N PHE A 208 -14.54 -1.65 3.93
CA PHE A 208 -15.22 -0.37 3.67
C PHE A 208 -14.61 0.37 2.47
N TRP A 209 -13.96 -0.36 1.56
CA TRP A 209 -13.34 0.25 0.39
C TRP A 209 -14.37 1.03 -0.42
N GLY A 210 -14.06 2.27 -0.82
CA GLY A 210 -14.92 3.11 -1.64
C GLY A 210 -16.23 3.54 -0.97
N CYS A 211 -16.38 3.39 0.36
CA CYS A 211 -17.50 3.95 1.13
C CYS A 211 -17.41 5.48 1.23
N SER A 212 -17.55 6.17 0.09
CA SER A 212 -17.21 7.59 -0.06
C SER A 212 -18.09 8.53 0.77
N SER A 213 -19.27 8.09 1.20
CA SER A 213 -20.20 8.87 2.03
C SER A 213 -20.01 8.64 3.53
N LEU A 214 -19.15 7.70 3.94
CA LEU A 214 -18.93 7.34 5.34
C LEU A 214 -18.20 8.50 6.04
N THR A 215 -18.89 9.14 6.99
CA THR A 215 -18.39 10.29 7.75
C THR A 215 -17.79 9.89 9.09
N SER A 216 -18.33 8.83 9.71
CA SER A 216 -17.93 8.33 11.03
C SER A 216 -18.11 6.82 11.13
N ILE A 217 -17.23 6.17 11.89
CA ILE A 217 -17.35 4.76 12.23
C ILE A 217 -16.88 4.55 13.67
N GLU A 218 -17.65 3.81 14.46
CA GLU A 218 -17.25 3.42 15.82
C GLU A 218 -16.62 2.03 15.77
N LEU A 219 -15.32 1.94 16.07
CA LEU A 219 -14.57 0.68 16.12
C LEU A 219 -14.64 0.07 17.54
N PRO A 220 -14.76 -1.27 17.68
CA PRO A 220 -14.85 -1.89 18.98
C PRO A 220 -13.49 -1.96 19.68
N ALA A 221 -13.46 -1.80 21.00
CA ALA A 221 -12.22 -1.76 21.79
C ALA A 221 -11.37 -3.04 21.71
N GLY A 222 -11.99 -4.19 21.43
CA GLY A 222 -11.32 -5.49 21.29
C GLY A 222 -10.68 -5.74 19.92
N LEU A 223 -10.77 -4.78 18.98
CA LEU A 223 -10.21 -4.91 17.65
C LEU A 223 -8.67 -4.90 17.69
N THR A 224 -8.07 -5.91 17.10
CA THR A 224 -6.61 -6.13 17.09
C THR A 224 -5.97 -5.96 15.71
N SER A 225 -6.75 -5.98 14.62
CA SER A 225 -6.21 -5.80 13.27
C SER A 225 -7.19 -5.15 12.29
N LEU A 226 -6.63 -4.40 11.34
CA LEU A 226 -7.28 -3.83 10.16
C LEU A 226 -6.65 -4.46 8.91
N GLY A 227 -7.48 -4.95 7.99
CA GLY A 227 -7.03 -5.50 6.71
C GLY A 227 -6.50 -4.44 5.76
N GLU A 228 -5.81 -4.90 4.71
CA GLU A 228 -5.38 -4.03 3.61
C GLU A 228 -6.59 -3.33 2.98
N ASP A 229 -6.42 -2.04 2.63
CA ASP A 229 -7.47 -1.19 2.07
C ASP A 229 -8.78 -1.10 2.87
N ALA A 230 -8.79 -1.45 4.16
CA ALA A 230 -10.02 -1.57 4.94
C ALA A 230 -10.91 -0.33 4.88
N PHE A 231 -10.33 0.88 4.88
CA PHE A 231 -11.04 2.17 4.76
C PHE A 231 -10.60 3.00 3.54
N SER A 232 -9.97 2.36 2.55
CA SER A 232 -9.47 3.06 1.37
C SER A 232 -10.62 3.66 0.56
N GLY A 233 -10.52 4.93 0.18
CA GLY A 233 -11.56 5.66 -0.52
C GLY A 233 -12.74 6.13 0.35
N CYS A 234 -12.67 6.03 1.68
CA CYS A 234 -13.62 6.67 2.60
C CYS A 234 -13.44 8.20 2.62
N SER A 235 -13.71 8.84 1.49
CA SER A 235 -13.32 10.23 1.22
C SER A 235 -14.07 11.29 2.02
N SER A 236 -15.22 10.99 2.61
CA SER A 236 -15.96 11.90 3.51
C SER A 236 -15.61 11.74 5.00
N MET A 237 -14.77 10.78 5.36
CA MET A 237 -14.40 10.53 6.76
C MET A 237 -13.51 11.65 7.26
N THR A 238 -13.91 12.31 8.35
CA THR A 238 -13.17 13.48 8.90
C THR A 238 -12.27 13.14 10.08
N SER A 239 -12.63 12.09 10.83
CA SER A 239 -11.90 11.53 11.96
C SER A 239 -12.27 10.05 12.15
N ILE A 240 -11.37 9.28 12.75
CA ILE A 240 -11.63 7.91 13.20
C ILE A 240 -10.88 7.66 14.49
N GLU A 241 -11.53 7.02 15.45
CA GLU A 241 -10.89 6.58 16.70
C GLU A 241 -10.35 5.17 16.52
N LEU A 242 -9.03 5.01 16.63
CA LEU A 242 -8.37 3.72 16.51
C LEU A 242 -8.31 2.99 17.86
N PRO A 243 -8.71 1.71 17.93
CA PRO A 243 -8.64 0.95 19.17
C PRO A 243 -7.20 0.75 19.66
N ALA A 244 -7.01 0.88 20.97
CA ALA A 244 -5.69 0.85 21.62
C ALA A 244 -4.92 -0.48 21.45
N GLY A 245 -5.63 -1.58 21.14
CA GLY A 245 -5.05 -2.90 20.90
C GLY A 245 -4.41 -3.10 19.53
N LEU A 246 -4.54 -2.16 18.60
CA LEU A 246 -3.93 -2.24 17.28
C LEU A 246 -2.41 -2.11 17.36
N THR A 247 -1.71 -3.09 16.79
CA THR A 247 -0.24 -3.15 16.78
C THR A 247 0.37 -2.79 15.41
N SER A 248 -0.42 -2.84 14.35
CA SER A 248 -0.05 -2.44 12.98
C SER A 248 -1.23 -1.85 12.20
N LEU A 249 -0.91 -0.99 11.23
CA LEU A 249 -1.83 -0.58 10.16
C LEU A 249 -1.39 -1.28 8.88
N ALA A 250 -2.32 -1.93 8.20
CA ALA A 250 -2.06 -2.64 6.95
C ALA A 250 -1.81 -1.68 5.77
N GLU A 251 -1.40 -2.26 4.64
CA GLU A 251 -1.20 -1.54 3.39
C GLU A 251 -2.48 -0.78 3.00
N ARG A 252 -2.32 0.49 2.61
CA ARG A 252 -3.38 1.37 2.10
C ARG A 252 -4.62 1.46 3.00
N ALA A 253 -4.49 1.19 4.31
CA ALA A 253 -5.63 1.11 5.23
C ALA A 253 -6.54 2.36 5.20
N PHE A 254 -5.97 3.56 5.05
CA PHE A 254 -6.68 4.85 4.93
C PHE A 254 -6.33 5.58 3.62
N TYR A 255 -5.96 4.85 2.56
CA TYR A 255 -5.67 5.44 1.25
C TYR A 255 -6.86 6.28 0.75
N GLY A 256 -6.65 7.51 0.30
CA GLY A 256 -7.70 8.35 -0.28
C GLY A 256 -8.79 8.79 0.71
N CYS A 257 -8.57 8.70 2.02
CA CYS A 257 -9.41 9.34 3.03
C CYS A 257 -9.24 10.87 3.00
N SER A 258 -9.64 11.49 1.89
CA SER A 258 -9.27 12.87 1.56
C SER A 258 -9.83 13.95 2.48
N SER A 259 -10.90 13.67 3.23
CA SER A 259 -11.45 14.59 4.25
C SER A 259 -10.87 14.37 5.65
N LEU A 260 -9.99 13.38 5.86
CA LEU A 260 -9.44 13.05 7.18
C LEU A 260 -8.53 14.19 7.64
N THR A 261 -8.92 14.89 8.71
CA THR A 261 -8.20 16.09 9.18
C THR A 261 -7.16 15.79 10.25
N SER A 262 -7.43 14.77 11.07
CA SER A 262 -6.59 14.28 12.15
C SER A 262 -6.88 12.81 12.44
N ILE A 263 -5.88 12.06 12.89
CA ILE A 263 -6.02 10.69 13.37
C ILE A 263 -5.07 10.47 14.54
N GLU A 264 -5.57 9.87 15.62
CA GLU A 264 -4.75 9.47 16.75
C GLU A 264 -4.29 8.02 16.56
N LEU A 265 -2.97 7.83 16.51
CA LEU A 265 -2.38 6.50 16.36
C LEU A 265 -2.21 5.83 17.73
N PRO A 266 -2.57 4.53 17.87
CA PRO A 266 -2.38 3.78 19.12
C PRO A 266 -0.92 3.76 19.57
N ALA A 267 -0.67 3.94 20.87
CA ALA A 267 0.69 4.01 21.41
C ALA A 267 1.52 2.72 21.20
N GLY A 268 0.86 1.57 21.08
CA GLY A 268 1.47 0.26 20.81
C GLY A 268 1.71 -0.03 19.33
N LEU A 269 1.39 0.90 18.42
CA LEU A 269 1.55 0.72 16.99
C LEU A 269 3.04 0.74 16.62
N THR A 270 3.51 -0.35 16.00
CA THR A 270 4.92 -0.57 15.66
C THR A 270 5.19 -0.56 14.16
N ILE A 271 4.15 -0.75 13.34
CA ILE A 271 4.25 -0.87 11.89
C ILE A 271 3.19 0.01 11.22
N LEU A 272 3.65 0.84 10.30
CA LEU A 272 2.81 1.59 9.37
C LEU A 272 2.96 1.01 7.96
N GLY A 273 1.89 0.40 7.45
CA GLY A 273 1.88 -0.24 6.13
C GLY A 273 2.18 0.73 4.98
N ARG A 274 2.58 0.16 3.84
CA ARG A 274 2.76 0.85 2.57
C ARG A 274 1.52 1.68 2.25
N GLY A 275 1.72 2.95 1.95
CA GLY A 275 0.68 3.87 1.53
C GLY A 275 -0.49 4.06 2.51
N ALA A 276 -0.29 3.81 3.82
CA ALA A 276 -1.37 3.80 4.80
C ALA A 276 -2.21 5.09 4.82
N PHE A 277 -1.60 6.26 4.57
CA PHE A 277 -2.26 7.57 4.53
C PHE A 277 -2.08 8.30 3.19
N VAL A 278 -1.89 7.57 2.09
CA VAL A 278 -1.76 8.22 0.77
C VAL A 278 -3.04 9.00 0.45
N ASP A 279 -2.90 10.17 -0.16
CA ASP A 279 -4.01 11.03 -0.60
C ASP A 279 -5.00 11.43 0.53
N CYS A 280 -4.56 11.36 1.79
CA CYS A 280 -5.23 12.00 2.93
C CYS A 280 -5.03 13.53 2.87
N SER A 281 -5.56 14.15 1.82
CA SER A 281 -5.21 15.52 1.41
C SER A 281 -5.63 16.61 2.41
N SER A 282 -6.58 16.34 3.30
CA SER A 282 -6.96 17.25 4.39
C SER A 282 -6.20 17.04 5.71
N LEU A 283 -5.30 16.05 5.78
CA LEU A 283 -4.58 15.73 7.02
C LEU A 283 -3.56 16.84 7.33
N THR A 284 -3.79 17.57 8.43
CA THR A 284 -2.98 18.76 8.77
C THR A 284 -1.82 18.45 9.71
N SER A 285 -1.99 17.45 10.58
CA SER A 285 -1.00 16.97 11.54
C SER A 285 -1.29 15.52 11.92
N ILE A 286 -0.23 14.77 12.24
CA ILE A 286 -0.33 13.42 12.78
C ILE A 286 0.80 13.20 13.80
N GLU A 287 0.46 12.59 14.94
CA GLU A 287 1.45 12.18 15.93
C GLU A 287 1.85 10.72 15.70
N LEU A 288 3.13 10.49 15.43
CA LEU A 288 3.67 9.14 15.22
C LEU A 288 4.04 8.49 16.57
N PRO A 289 3.68 7.21 16.79
CA PRO A 289 4.07 6.46 17.99
C PRO A 289 5.59 6.38 18.13
N ALA A 290 6.09 6.50 19.36
CA ALA A 290 7.52 6.46 19.63
C ALA A 290 8.19 5.12 19.30
N GLY A 291 7.42 4.03 19.28
CA GLY A 291 7.89 2.66 18.98
C GLY A 291 7.95 2.33 17.48
N LEU A 292 7.57 3.25 16.59
CA LEU A 292 7.57 3.03 15.16
C LEU A 292 9.01 2.96 14.62
N SER A 293 9.40 1.81 14.06
CA SER A 293 10.76 1.53 13.60
C SER A 293 11.01 1.86 12.13
N SER A 294 9.95 1.85 11.31
CA SER A 294 10.01 2.14 9.88
C SER A 294 8.73 2.85 9.40
N LEU A 295 8.86 3.62 8.32
CA LEU A 295 7.73 4.13 7.55
C LEU A 295 7.60 3.31 6.27
N GLY A 296 6.39 2.84 5.97
CA GLY A 296 6.10 2.19 4.70
C GLY A 296 6.34 3.14 3.51
N GLU A 297 6.62 2.56 2.34
CA GLU A 297 6.70 3.30 1.07
C GLU A 297 5.39 4.07 0.84
N CYS A 298 5.50 5.30 0.32
CA CYS A 298 4.40 6.23 0.09
C CYS A 298 3.56 6.57 1.34
N ALA A 299 3.99 6.27 2.58
CA ALA A 299 3.13 6.33 3.77
C ALA A 299 2.25 7.60 3.90
N PHE A 300 2.79 8.77 3.55
CA PHE A 300 2.11 10.07 3.57
C PHE A 300 2.09 10.77 2.20
N ALA A 301 2.25 10.03 1.10
CA ALA A 301 2.23 10.64 -0.23
C ALA A 301 0.87 11.32 -0.50
N GLY A 302 0.84 12.50 -1.11
CA GLY A 302 -0.40 13.23 -1.40
C GLY A 302 -1.09 13.87 -0.20
N CYS A 303 -0.49 13.84 1.00
CA CYS A 303 -0.97 14.58 2.18
C CYS A 303 -0.74 16.10 2.03
N SER A 304 -1.44 16.72 1.08
CA SER A 304 -1.14 18.07 0.61
C SER A 304 -1.38 19.18 1.63
N SER A 305 -2.19 18.95 2.68
CA SER A 305 -2.40 19.89 3.79
C SER A 305 -1.44 19.68 4.98
N LEU A 306 -0.58 18.65 4.94
CA LEU A 306 0.33 18.34 6.06
C LEU A 306 1.43 19.40 6.14
N THR A 307 1.43 20.19 7.22
CA THR A 307 2.35 21.34 7.37
C THR A 307 3.68 20.97 8.01
N SER A 308 3.66 20.00 8.93
CA SER A 308 4.80 19.46 9.63
C SER A 308 4.45 18.08 10.20
N ILE A 309 5.48 17.25 10.43
CA ILE A 309 5.34 15.94 11.07
C ILE A 309 6.56 15.69 11.97
N LYS A 310 6.32 15.16 13.17
CA LYS A 310 7.39 14.77 14.08
C LYS A 310 7.73 13.30 13.87
N LEU A 311 8.93 13.05 13.35
CA LEU A 311 9.41 11.69 13.11
C LEU A 311 9.93 11.05 14.42
N PRO A 312 9.70 9.74 14.65
CA PRO A 312 10.27 9.01 15.77
C PRO A 312 11.80 8.99 15.72
N ALA A 313 12.46 9.12 16.87
CA ALA A 313 13.93 9.18 16.94
C ALA A 313 14.62 7.86 16.53
N GLY A 314 13.93 6.73 16.63
CA GLY A 314 14.45 5.41 16.27
C GLY A 314 14.35 5.06 14.78
N LEU A 315 13.81 5.95 13.95
CA LEU A 315 13.61 5.70 12.53
C LEU A 315 14.95 5.73 11.79
N THR A 316 15.31 4.61 11.13
CA THR A 316 16.60 4.45 10.43
C THR A 316 16.55 4.74 8.93
N SER A 317 15.36 4.69 8.33
CA SER A 317 15.11 4.94 6.91
C SER A 317 13.77 5.65 6.70
N LEU A 318 13.69 6.48 5.65
CA LEU A 318 12.43 6.99 5.12
C LEU A 318 12.03 6.09 3.96
N GLY A 319 10.78 5.65 3.88
CA GLY A 319 10.31 4.89 2.72
C GLY A 319 10.42 5.71 1.43
N GLU A 320 10.55 5.02 0.30
CA GLU A 320 10.45 5.63 -1.03
C GLU A 320 9.15 6.45 -1.12
N VAL A 321 9.19 7.63 -1.73
CA VAL A 321 8.00 8.47 -1.97
C VAL A 321 7.25 8.88 -0.68
N ALA A 322 7.84 8.71 0.52
CA ALA A 322 7.11 8.78 1.79
C ALA A 322 6.34 10.09 2.03
N PHE A 323 6.87 11.24 1.61
CA PHE A 323 6.25 12.56 1.74
C PHE A 323 6.01 13.24 0.38
N CYS A 324 6.01 12.48 -0.72
CA CYS A 324 5.71 13.01 -2.04
C CYS A 324 4.39 13.79 -2.05
N GLY A 325 4.34 14.97 -2.66
CA GLY A 325 3.12 15.77 -2.78
C GLY A 325 2.62 16.39 -1.47
N CYS A 326 3.39 16.37 -0.38
CA CYS A 326 3.12 17.13 0.84
C CYS A 326 3.34 18.64 0.61
N SER A 327 2.55 19.23 -0.29
CA SER A 327 2.79 20.56 -0.86
C SER A 327 2.69 21.72 0.14
N SER A 328 2.00 21.54 1.27
CA SER A 328 1.95 22.53 2.37
C SER A 328 3.04 22.34 3.42
N MET A 329 3.91 21.33 3.30
CA MET A 329 4.95 21.07 4.28
C MET A 329 6.00 22.19 4.24
N THR A 330 6.18 22.89 5.35
CA THR A 330 7.12 24.04 5.42
C THR A 330 8.48 23.67 6.02
N SER A 331 8.49 22.67 6.89
CA SER A 331 9.67 22.13 7.56
C SER A 331 9.43 20.69 8.02
N ILE A 332 10.52 19.92 8.14
CA ILE A 332 10.51 18.58 8.72
C ILE A 332 11.82 18.37 9.48
N ALA A 333 11.73 17.79 10.68
CA ALA A 333 12.90 17.42 11.46
C ALA A 333 13.24 15.95 11.18
N LEU A 334 14.40 15.71 10.57
CA LEU A 334 14.86 14.36 10.24
C LEU A 334 15.53 13.68 11.45
N PRO A 335 15.33 12.37 11.66
CA PRO A 335 16.01 11.61 12.70
C PRO A 335 17.53 11.61 12.49
N THR A 336 18.30 11.74 13.58
CA THR A 336 19.77 11.80 13.50
C THR A 336 20.42 10.50 13.02
N GLY A 337 19.71 9.36 13.13
CA GLY A 337 20.18 8.04 12.72
C GLY A 337 19.96 7.71 11.25
N LEU A 338 19.33 8.61 10.47
CA LEU A 338 19.02 8.38 9.07
C LEU A 338 20.30 8.38 8.20
N THR A 339 20.49 7.32 7.41
CA THR A 339 21.69 7.15 6.56
C THR A 339 21.44 7.48 5.08
N SER A 340 20.19 7.39 4.60
CA SER A 340 19.79 7.74 3.23
C SER A 340 18.47 8.51 3.21
N ILE A 341 18.29 9.34 2.18
CA ILE A 341 16.98 9.83 1.74
C ILE A 341 16.70 9.11 0.42
N ASP A 342 15.62 8.33 0.39
CA ASP A 342 15.31 7.45 -0.72
C ASP A 342 14.61 8.20 -1.88
N GLU A 343 14.30 7.48 -2.96
CA GLU A 343 13.74 8.05 -4.19
C GLU A 343 12.42 8.80 -3.94
N ASP A 344 12.30 9.99 -4.53
CA ASP A 344 11.13 10.88 -4.48
C ASP A 344 10.58 11.18 -3.07
N ALA A 345 11.38 11.00 -2.02
CA ALA A 345 10.92 11.09 -0.63
C ALA A 345 10.22 12.44 -0.30
N PHE A 346 10.69 13.55 -0.87
CA PHE A 346 10.10 14.89 -0.75
C PHE A 346 9.71 15.48 -2.11
N TYR A 347 9.46 14.65 -3.13
CA TYR A 347 9.03 15.13 -4.44
C TYR A 347 7.78 16.01 -4.32
N TYR A 348 7.76 17.17 -4.97
CA TYR A 348 6.62 18.11 -4.98
C TYR A 348 6.22 18.67 -3.59
N CYS A 349 7.14 18.70 -2.62
CA CYS A 349 6.99 19.45 -1.36
C CYS A 349 7.19 20.96 -1.59
N SER A 350 6.29 21.59 -2.36
CA SER A 350 6.49 22.93 -2.92
C SER A 350 6.58 24.07 -1.90
N SER A 351 6.08 23.90 -0.67
CA SER A 351 6.21 24.89 0.42
C SER A 351 7.43 24.68 1.31
N LEU A 352 8.25 23.64 1.08
CA LEU A 352 9.40 23.32 1.94
C LEU A 352 10.47 24.39 1.75
N THR A 353 10.73 25.20 2.78
CA THR A 353 11.63 26.36 2.68
C THR A 353 13.07 26.05 3.05
N SER A 354 13.25 25.10 3.98
CA SER A 354 14.53 24.63 4.49
C SER A 354 14.38 23.22 5.07
N ILE A 355 15.46 22.45 5.06
CA ILE A 355 15.53 21.13 5.68
C ILE A 355 16.93 20.91 6.26
N GLU A 356 16.99 20.43 7.50
CA GLU A 356 18.24 20.06 8.14
C GLU A 356 18.55 18.57 7.88
N LEU A 357 19.64 18.32 7.16
CA LEU A 357 20.08 16.96 6.85
C LEU A 357 20.95 16.39 7.98
N PRO A 358 20.74 15.12 8.38
CA PRO A 358 21.59 14.45 9.37
C PRO A 358 23.04 14.36 8.93
N ALA A 359 23.97 14.52 9.89
CA ALA A 359 25.41 14.51 9.59
C ALA A 359 25.91 13.15 9.06
N GLY A 360 25.23 12.05 9.42
CA GLY A 360 25.55 10.69 8.99
C GLY A 360 24.98 10.29 7.62
N LEU A 361 24.26 11.18 6.93
CA LEU A 361 23.65 10.90 5.64
C LEU A 361 24.72 10.71 4.55
N THR A 362 24.69 9.58 3.85
CA THR A 362 25.68 9.22 2.82
C THR A 362 25.15 9.35 1.40
N SER A 363 23.83 9.32 1.20
CA SER A 363 23.20 9.37 -0.13
C SER A 363 21.86 10.10 -0.13
N ILE A 364 21.59 10.81 -1.23
CA ILE A 364 20.29 11.39 -1.59
C ILE A 364 19.83 10.72 -2.89
N GLY A 365 18.64 10.13 -2.88
CA GLY A 365 18.05 9.34 -3.97
C GLY A 365 17.63 10.16 -5.19
N HIS A 366 17.14 9.45 -6.21
CA HIS A 366 16.55 10.03 -7.42
C HIS A 366 15.37 10.93 -7.04
N GLY A 367 15.32 12.15 -7.56
CA GLY A 367 14.18 13.08 -7.38
C GLY A 367 13.83 13.45 -5.93
N ALA A 368 14.71 13.15 -4.96
CA ALA A 368 14.40 13.25 -3.53
C ALA A 368 13.84 14.62 -3.10
N PHE A 369 14.31 15.72 -3.69
CA PHE A 369 13.81 17.09 -3.47
C PHE A 369 13.30 17.74 -4.76
N ARG A 370 12.91 16.93 -5.75
CA ARG A 370 12.39 17.45 -7.02
C ARG A 370 11.13 18.29 -6.78
N ASP A 371 11.03 19.41 -7.48
CA ASP A 371 9.93 20.39 -7.43
C ASP A 371 9.64 20.94 -6.02
N CYS A 372 10.63 20.93 -5.12
CA CYS A 372 10.63 21.71 -3.88
C CYS A 372 10.85 23.20 -4.17
N SER A 373 9.90 23.82 -4.85
CA SER A 373 10.07 25.15 -5.48
C SER A 373 10.32 26.30 -4.50
N SER A 374 9.91 26.19 -3.22
CA SER A 374 10.21 27.18 -2.18
C SER A 374 11.51 26.93 -1.41
N LEU A 375 12.26 25.86 -1.72
CA LEU A 375 13.49 25.54 -1.01
C LEU A 375 14.55 26.62 -1.30
N THR A 376 14.95 27.38 -0.27
CA THR A 376 15.85 28.52 -0.43
C THR A 376 17.31 28.16 -0.18
N SER A 377 17.54 27.22 0.73
CA SER A 377 18.86 26.74 1.11
C SER A 377 18.77 25.32 1.65
N ILE A 378 19.82 24.54 1.39
CA ILE A 378 19.99 23.21 1.94
C ILE A 378 21.48 22.99 2.24
N LYS A 379 21.79 22.50 3.45
CA LYS A 379 23.16 22.19 3.84
C LYS A 379 23.41 20.71 3.61
N LEU A 380 24.19 20.39 2.58
CA LEU A 380 24.59 19.01 2.31
C LEU A 380 25.64 18.54 3.33
N PRO A 381 25.53 17.30 3.85
CA PRO A 381 26.48 16.76 4.82
C PRO A 381 27.82 16.43 4.16
N ALA A 382 28.91 16.60 4.91
CA ALA A 382 30.27 16.40 4.40
C ALA A 382 30.57 14.95 3.96
N GLY A 383 29.87 13.98 4.55
CA GLY A 383 29.98 12.55 4.22
C GLY A 383 29.14 12.10 3.01
N LEU A 384 28.40 13.01 2.38
CA LEU A 384 27.56 12.68 1.23
C LEU A 384 28.46 12.35 0.01
N THR A 385 28.36 11.11 -0.47
CA THR A 385 29.19 10.60 -1.59
C THR A 385 28.44 10.54 -2.92
N SER A 386 27.10 10.59 -2.88
CA SER A 386 26.25 10.44 -4.07
C SER A 386 25.05 11.37 -4.03
N LEU A 387 24.77 11.99 -5.17
CA LEU A 387 23.58 12.77 -5.44
C LEU A 387 22.82 12.11 -6.60
N GLY A 388 21.58 11.69 -6.34
CA GLY A 388 20.72 11.05 -7.32
C GLY A 388 20.43 11.93 -8.54
N LYS A 389 19.94 11.31 -9.61
CA LYS A 389 19.42 12.06 -10.76
C LYS A 389 18.26 12.95 -10.30
N GLU A 390 18.07 14.09 -10.93
CA GLU A 390 16.97 15.02 -10.67
C GLU A 390 16.79 15.46 -9.20
N ALA A 391 17.79 15.26 -8.33
CA ALA A 391 17.64 15.38 -6.88
C ALA A 391 17.11 16.76 -6.43
N PHE A 392 17.51 17.84 -7.11
CA PHE A 392 17.03 19.21 -6.88
C PHE A 392 16.38 19.82 -8.13
N THR A 393 15.89 19.00 -9.07
CA THR A 393 15.16 19.51 -10.25
C THR A 393 14.01 20.41 -9.80
N GLY A 394 13.80 21.56 -10.41
CA GLY A 394 12.67 22.45 -10.12
C GLY A 394 12.75 23.19 -8.78
N CYS A 395 13.87 23.09 -8.04
CA CYS A 395 14.13 23.88 -6.84
C CYS A 395 14.42 25.36 -7.19
N SER A 396 13.41 26.03 -7.71
CA SER A 396 13.51 27.36 -8.34
C SER A 396 13.86 28.51 -7.39
N SER A 397 13.78 28.31 -6.07
CA SER A 397 14.17 29.31 -5.06
C SER A 397 15.59 29.16 -4.51
N ILE A 398 16.33 28.09 -4.85
CA ILE A 398 17.71 27.93 -4.39
C ILE A 398 18.58 28.97 -5.09
N THR A 399 19.27 29.80 -4.29
CA THR A 399 20.17 30.85 -4.80
C THR A 399 21.64 30.41 -4.83
N SER A 400 22.02 29.58 -3.86
CA SER A 400 23.35 28.96 -3.76
C SER A 400 23.24 27.63 -3.01
N ILE A 401 24.14 26.71 -3.32
CA ILE A 401 24.26 25.42 -2.63
C ILE A 401 25.73 25.05 -2.49
N ALA A 402 26.12 24.65 -1.28
CA ALA A 402 27.47 24.16 -1.01
C ALA A 402 27.52 22.65 -1.26
N LEU A 403 28.33 22.23 -2.22
CA LEU A 403 28.52 20.81 -2.53
C LEU A 403 29.62 20.20 -1.65
N PRO A 404 29.46 18.94 -1.21
CA PRO A 404 30.45 18.26 -0.38
C PRO A 404 31.69 17.91 -1.20
N ALA A 405 32.88 18.07 -0.60
CA ALA A 405 34.17 17.87 -1.28
C ALA A 405 34.38 16.44 -1.82
N GLY A 406 33.71 15.43 -1.23
CA GLY A 406 33.79 14.02 -1.63
C GLY A 406 32.96 13.65 -2.86
N LEU A 407 32.15 14.55 -3.40
CA LEU A 407 31.30 14.26 -4.55
C LEU A 407 32.13 14.18 -5.85
N THR A 408 32.05 13.05 -6.55
CA THR A 408 32.85 12.78 -7.76
C THR A 408 32.10 13.02 -9.07
N SER A 409 30.76 13.08 -9.03
CA SER A 409 29.88 13.36 -10.17
C SER A 409 28.61 14.09 -9.74
N ILE A 410 28.03 14.87 -10.67
CA ILE A 410 26.68 15.45 -10.56
C ILE A 410 25.78 14.71 -11.53
N GLY A 411 24.69 14.13 -11.02
CA GLY A 411 23.76 13.30 -11.77
C GLY A 411 23.00 14.04 -12.88
N GLU A 412 22.35 13.27 -13.75
CA GLU A 412 21.45 13.80 -14.77
C GLU A 412 20.37 14.69 -14.14
N GLY A 413 20.21 15.92 -14.63
CA GLY A 413 19.20 16.86 -14.17
C GLY A 413 19.32 17.34 -12.73
N ALA A 414 20.42 17.07 -12.00
CA ALA A 414 20.47 17.29 -10.55
C ALA A 414 20.07 18.70 -10.10
N PHE A 415 20.39 19.75 -10.87
CA PHE A 415 20.00 21.15 -10.63
C PHE A 415 19.19 21.73 -11.80
N LYS A 416 18.48 20.88 -12.55
CA LYS A 416 17.62 21.32 -13.65
C LYS A 416 16.54 22.27 -13.14
N ASP A 417 16.28 23.34 -13.88
CA ASP A 417 15.29 24.38 -13.59
C ASP A 417 15.42 25.04 -12.20
N CYS A 418 16.64 25.01 -11.61
CA CYS A 418 17.03 25.85 -10.47
C CYS A 418 17.21 27.31 -10.91
N SER A 419 16.13 27.96 -11.32
CA SER A 419 16.16 29.23 -12.06
C SER A 419 16.72 30.41 -11.25
N SER A 420 16.68 30.39 -9.92
CA SER A 420 17.29 31.41 -9.05
C SER A 420 18.74 31.14 -8.68
N LEU A 421 19.34 30.01 -9.10
CA LEU A 421 20.70 29.65 -8.73
C LEU A 421 21.68 30.64 -9.39
N THR A 422 22.33 31.48 -8.58
CA THR A 422 23.27 32.51 -9.06
C THR A 422 24.70 32.01 -9.13
N SER A 423 25.08 31.13 -8.20
CA SER A 423 26.44 30.61 -8.05
C SER A 423 26.42 29.23 -7.39
N ILE A 424 27.34 28.36 -7.81
CA ILE A 424 27.58 27.06 -7.21
C ILE A 424 29.08 26.78 -7.23
N GLU A 425 29.62 26.36 -6.08
CA GLU A 425 31.01 25.91 -5.98
C GLU A 425 31.07 24.41 -6.28
N LEU A 426 31.79 24.04 -7.34
CA LEU A 426 31.96 22.65 -7.75
C LEU A 426 33.15 22.01 -7.01
N PRO A 427 33.02 20.79 -6.48
CA PRO A 427 34.12 20.09 -5.82
C PRO A 427 35.32 19.86 -6.76
N THR A 428 36.54 20.00 -6.24
CA THR A 428 37.76 19.84 -7.04
C THR A 428 37.96 18.42 -7.60
N GLY A 429 37.37 17.42 -6.94
CA GLY A 429 37.40 16.01 -7.37
C GLY A 429 36.33 15.64 -8.41
N LEU A 430 35.51 16.59 -8.85
CA LEU A 430 34.42 16.35 -9.79
C LEU A 430 34.96 16.06 -11.20
N THR A 431 34.60 14.90 -11.75
CA THR A 431 35.14 14.41 -13.03
C THR A 431 34.17 14.58 -14.21
N SER A 432 32.86 14.67 -13.93
CA SER A 432 31.82 14.77 -14.95
C SER A 432 30.57 15.50 -14.46
N LEU A 433 29.91 16.20 -15.40
CA LEU A 433 28.57 16.75 -15.26
C LEU A 433 27.58 15.96 -16.12
N GLY A 434 26.48 15.51 -15.52
CA GLY A 434 25.42 14.76 -16.20
C GLY A 434 24.67 15.54 -17.27
N LYS A 435 23.85 14.81 -18.05
CA LYS A 435 22.88 15.41 -18.98
C LYS A 435 21.97 16.37 -18.22
N GLU A 436 21.71 17.55 -18.77
CA GLU A 436 20.80 18.55 -18.19
C GLU A 436 21.16 19.02 -16.76
N ALA A 437 22.38 18.80 -16.27
CA ALA A 437 22.76 19.03 -14.88
C ALA A 437 22.40 20.43 -14.34
N PHE A 438 22.58 21.48 -15.16
CA PHE A 438 22.22 22.87 -14.87
C PHE A 438 21.27 23.45 -15.94
N TYR A 439 20.49 22.59 -16.61
CA TYR A 439 19.49 23.03 -17.58
C TYR A 439 18.57 24.07 -16.93
N GLY A 440 18.31 25.20 -17.58
CA GLY A 440 17.35 26.20 -17.10
C GLY A 440 17.80 27.01 -15.86
N CYS A 441 19.07 26.93 -15.45
CA CYS A 441 19.65 27.80 -14.41
C CYS A 441 19.80 29.25 -14.92
N SER A 442 18.68 29.94 -15.14
CA SER A 442 18.60 31.18 -15.88
C SER A 442 19.23 32.39 -15.18
N SER A 443 19.44 32.35 -13.86
CA SER A 443 20.10 33.41 -13.08
C SER A 443 21.62 33.23 -12.93
N MET A 444 22.17 32.09 -13.36
CA MET A 444 23.60 31.81 -13.23
C MET A 444 24.40 32.68 -14.20
N SER A 445 25.29 33.52 -13.68
CA SER A 445 26.08 34.48 -14.49
C SER A 445 27.45 33.94 -14.90
N SER A 446 28.04 33.10 -14.07
CA SER A 446 29.31 32.40 -14.28
C SER A 446 29.35 31.13 -13.43
N ILE A 447 30.16 30.17 -13.86
CA ILE A 447 30.48 28.97 -13.08
C ILE A 447 31.95 28.64 -13.25
N GLU A 448 32.62 28.32 -12.15
CA GLU A 448 34.00 27.83 -12.18
C GLU A 448 33.99 26.31 -12.36
N LEU A 449 34.57 25.83 -13.46
CA LEU A 449 34.68 24.40 -13.73
C LEU A 449 35.99 23.86 -13.13
N PRO A 450 35.96 22.74 -12.38
CA PRO A 450 37.16 22.20 -11.77
C PRO A 450 38.14 21.67 -12.83
N ALA A 451 39.43 21.84 -12.58
CA ALA A 451 40.49 21.46 -13.52
C ALA A 451 40.48 19.97 -13.92
N GLY A 452 39.98 19.10 -13.03
CA GLY A 452 39.85 17.65 -13.26
C GLY A 452 38.61 17.23 -14.06
N LEU A 453 37.75 18.17 -14.48
CA LEU A 453 36.53 17.86 -15.21
C LEU A 453 36.85 17.41 -16.64
N THR A 454 36.38 16.21 -17.01
CA THR A 454 36.70 15.58 -18.30
C THR A 454 35.51 15.54 -19.27
N SER A 455 34.28 15.66 -18.76
CA SER A 455 33.06 15.52 -19.56
C SER A 455 31.92 16.44 -19.10
N LEU A 456 31.28 17.09 -20.07
CA LEU A 456 30.04 17.85 -19.93
C LEU A 456 28.91 17.15 -20.68
N GLY A 457 27.80 16.87 -20.00
CA GLY A 457 26.64 16.18 -20.56
C GLY A 457 25.87 16.98 -21.62
N ARG A 458 25.01 16.28 -22.37
CA ARG A 458 24.04 16.89 -23.31
C ARG A 458 23.19 17.92 -22.56
N TYR A 459 23.02 19.12 -23.14
CA TYR A 459 22.23 20.21 -22.55
C TYR A 459 22.65 20.62 -21.13
N ALA A 460 23.89 20.36 -20.70
CA ALA A 460 24.34 20.61 -19.32
C ALA A 460 24.07 22.04 -18.82
N PHE A 461 24.24 23.06 -19.65
CA PHE A 461 23.97 24.47 -19.36
C PHE A 461 22.89 25.07 -20.28
N TYR A 462 22.01 24.23 -20.84
CA TYR A 462 20.98 24.71 -21.75
C TYR A 462 20.10 25.78 -21.10
N ARG A 463 19.81 26.89 -21.79
CA ARG A 463 19.02 28.04 -21.27
C ARG A 463 19.57 28.66 -19.97
N CYS A 464 20.88 28.59 -19.72
CA CYS A 464 21.53 29.44 -18.73
C CYS A 464 21.63 30.89 -19.28
N SER A 465 20.49 31.58 -19.38
CA SER A 465 20.34 32.82 -20.15
C SER A 465 21.13 34.01 -19.61
N SER A 466 21.49 34.02 -18.32
CA SER A 466 22.32 35.07 -17.71
C SER A 466 23.81 34.79 -17.77
N MET A 467 24.23 33.60 -18.24
CA MET A 467 25.64 33.23 -18.27
C MET A 467 26.38 34.13 -19.25
N THR A 468 27.36 34.90 -18.75
CA THR A 468 28.11 35.88 -19.55
C THR A 468 29.46 35.34 -20.00
N SER A 469 30.11 34.56 -19.14
CA SER A 469 31.39 33.93 -19.40
C SER A 469 31.52 32.54 -18.80
N ILE A 470 32.29 31.68 -19.45
CA ILE A 470 32.71 30.39 -18.90
C ILE A 470 34.15 30.06 -19.33
N GLU A 471 34.92 29.45 -18.44
CA GLU A 471 36.24 28.90 -18.73
C GLU A 471 36.16 27.39 -18.82
N LEU A 472 36.62 26.82 -19.94
CA LEU A 472 36.65 25.37 -20.12
C LEU A 472 37.96 24.81 -19.57
N PRO A 473 37.94 23.71 -18.78
CA PRO A 473 39.15 23.15 -18.21
C PRO A 473 39.98 22.41 -19.27
N ALA A 474 41.31 22.40 -19.09
CA ALA A 474 42.25 21.79 -20.05
C ALA A 474 42.05 20.28 -20.24
N GLY A 475 41.54 19.59 -19.21
CA GLY A 475 41.25 18.15 -19.26
C GLY A 475 39.93 17.77 -19.94
N LEU A 476 39.15 18.74 -20.43
CA LEU A 476 37.84 18.49 -21.01
C LEU A 476 37.97 17.81 -22.38
N THR A 477 37.50 16.57 -22.50
CA THR A 477 37.59 15.75 -23.72
C THR A 477 36.25 15.47 -24.38
N SER A 478 35.16 15.66 -23.63
CA SER A 478 33.80 15.39 -24.09
C SER A 478 32.87 16.56 -23.76
N LEU A 479 32.18 17.05 -24.78
CA LEU A 479 31.21 18.12 -24.68
C LEU A 479 29.90 17.71 -25.35
N GLY A 480 28.84 17.65 -24.56
CA GLY A 480 27.54 17.17 -24.98
C GLY A 480 26.85 18.09 -25.99
N GLU A 481 25.99 17.48 -26.81
CA GLU A 481 25.16 18.20 -27.77
C GLU A 481 24.32 19.28 -27.07
N GLY A 482 24.35 20.50 -27.61
CA GLY A 482 23.61 21.66 -27.12
C GLY A 482 23.97 22.10 -25.69
N ALA A 483 25.15 21.72 -25.16
CA ALA A 483 25.55 22.04 -23.79
C ALA A 483 25.36 23.53 -23.42
N PHE A 484 25.58 24.46 -24.36
CA PHE A 484 25.42 25.91 -24.16
C PHE A 484 24.27 26.52 -24.99
N SER A 485 23.37 25.70 -25.52
CA SER A 485 22.26 26.20 -26.34
C SER A 485 21.30 27.03 -25.49
N GLY A 486 20.90 28.19 -26.01
CA GLY A 486 20.03 29.14 -25.28
C GLY A 486 20.74 29.97 -24.21
N CYS A 487 22.07 29.91 -24.09
CA CYS A 487 22.86 30.85 -23.29
C CYS A 487 22.96 32.21 -24.00
N SER A 488 21.86 32.98 -24.02
CA SER A 488 21.72 34.21 -24.81
C SER A 488 22.66 35.35 -24.42
N SER A 489 23.17 35.37 -23.19
CA SER A 489 24.09 36.40 -22.70
C SER A 489 25.57 36.00 -22.82
N LEU A 490 25.86 34.82 -23.36
CA LEU A 490 27.22 34.28 -23.39
C LEU A 490 28.06 35.04 -24.42
N THR A 491 29.02 35.82 -23.92
CA THR A 491 29.89 36.68 -24.74
C THR A 491 31.35 36.25 -24.69
N SER A 492 31.72 35.39 -23.74
CA SER A 492 33.11 34.96 -23.54
C SER A 492 33.20 33.48 -23.17
N ILE A 493 33.93 32.70 -23.95
CA ILE A 493 34.35 31.34 -23.62
C ILE A 493 35.87 31.33 -23.67
N ALA A 494 36.50 31.14 -22.51
CA ALA A 494 37.94 31.00 -22.39
C ALA A 494 38.32 29.54 -22.67
N LEU A 495 39.21 29.35 -23.64
CA LEU A 495 39.77 28.06 -23.99
C LEU A 495 41.23 27.97 -23.50
N PRO A 496 41.64 26.86 -22.89
CA PRO A 496 43.02 26.63 -22.48
C PRO A 496 43.91 26.31 -23.68
N ASP A 497 45.22 26.46 -23.51
CA ASP A 497 46.20 26.19 -24.56
C ASP A 497 46.12 24.73 -25.04
N GLY A 498 46.04 24.54 -26.35
CA GLY A 498 45.97 23.20 -26.96
C GLY A 498 44.61 22.51 -26.87
N PHE A 499 43.55 23.23 -26.50
CA PHE A 499 42.18 22.70 -26.44
C PHE A 499 41.69 22.18 -27.80
N ASP A 500 41.09 20.98 -27.82
CA ASP A 500 40.49 20.41 -29.03
C ASP A 500 39.15 21.10 -29.35
N GLU A 501 39.19 22.15 -30.18
CA GLU A 501 37.99 22.88 -30.62
C GLU A 501 36.98 21.98 -31.38
N SER A 502 37.36 20.80 -31.86
CA SER A 502 36.45 19.92 -32.61
C SER A 502 35.26 19.44 -31.77
N ILE A 503 35.40 19.45 -30.44
CA ILE A 503 34.32 19.08 -29.50
C ILE A 503 33.28 20.19 -29.33
N LEU A 504 33.60 21.45 -29.67
CA LEU A 504 32.68 22.59 -29.58
C LEU A 504 31.56 22.53 -30.64
N ARG A 505 31.78 21.81 -31.75
CA ARG A 505 30.86 21.80 -32.91
C ARG A 505 29.42 21.40 -32.57
N PHE A 506 29.25 20.55 -31.57
CA PHE A 506 27.93 20.06 -31.14
C PHE A 506 27.35 20.84 -29.96
N ALA A 507 28.15 21.65 -29.29
CA ALA A 507 27.78 22.31 -28.05
C ALA A 507 26.90 23.56 -28.22
N GLN A 508 26.68 23.98 -29.48
CA GLN A 508 25.93 25.19 -29.85
C GLN A 508 26.46 26.47 -29.20
N VAL A 509 27.79 26.59 -29.17
CA VAL A 509 28.50 27.80 -28.72
C VAL A 509 28.33 28.93 -29.74
N PRO A 510 28.05 30.18 -29.32
CA PRO A 510 28.10 31.33 -30.21
C PRO A 510 29.55 31.53 -30.73
N PRO A 511 29.81 31.53 -32.05
CA PRO A 511 31.17 31.71 -32.57
C PRO A 511 31.80 33.04 -32.14
N SER A 512 30.99 34.07 -31.93
CA SER A 512 31.42 35.39 -31.45
C SER A 512 31.87 35.40 -29.98
N ALA A 513 31.54 34.36 -29.21
CA ALA A 513 31.87 34.29 -27.79
C ALA A 513 33.24 33.67 -27.53
N ILE A 514 33.89 33.03 -28.51
CA ILE A 514 35.16 32.32 -28.28
C ILE A 514 36.30 33.32 -28.12
N LEU A 515 36.85 33.44 -26.91
CA LEU A 515 38.05 34.23 -26.64
C LEU A 515 39.29 33.33 -26.69
N ARG A 516 40.28 33.79 -27.47
CA ARG A 516 41.57 33.11 -27.61
C ARG A 516 42.57 33.82 -26.72
N PHE A 517 43.05 33.16 -25.69
CA PHE A 517 44.27 33.61 -25.04
C PHE A 517 45.44 33.12 -25.88
N GLY A 518 46.23 34.05 -26.42
CA GLY A 518 47.55 33.72 -26.94
C GLY A 518 48.47 33.35 -25.78
N PRO A 519 49.60 32.67 -26.03
CA PRO A 519 50.56 32.36 -24.98
C PRO A 519 50.91 33.65 -24.21
N ALA A 520 50.98 33.56 -22.89
CA ALA A 520 51.48 34.66 -22.07
C ALA A 520 52.83 35.10 -22.64
N VAL A 521 52.87 36.29 -23.23
CA VAL A 521 54.13 36.88 -23.66
C VAL A 521 54.77 37.37 -22.37
N ASP A 522 55.74 36.61 -21.86
CA ASP A 522 56.67 37.11 -20.84
C ASP A 522 57.30 38.39 -21.41
N VAL A 523 56.88 39.52 -20.87
CA VAL A 523 57.52 40.81 -21.15
C VAL A 523 58.61 40.96 -20.11
N ASP A 524 59.76 40.35 -20.40
CA ASP A 524 61.03 40.59 -19.69
C ASP A 524 61.51 42.04 -19.85
#